data_AF-A0A9E5IHI7-F1
#
_entry.id   AF-A0A9E5IHI7-F1
#
_cell.length_a   1.000
_cell.length_b   1.000
_cell.length_c   1.000
_cell.angle_alpha   90.00
_cell.angle_beta   90.00
_cell.angle_gamma   90.00
#
_symmetry.space_group_name_H-M   'P 1'
#
loop_
_entity.id
_entity.type
_entity.pdbx_description
1 polymer ?
#
loop_
_entity_poly.entity_id
_entity_poly.type
_entity_poly.pdbx_seq_one_letter_code
_entity_poly.pdbx_strand_id
1 'polypeptide(L)'
;MRTVMADHHTALSVYDVLAAHRPGTFLLESAEHGQSWSRWSFIGARSRTMLTAEGDTPRWVGDVPANIALEGSPLDALQTAIKALQSPAIAGTPPLTGGLIGYLGYDAVRYLEPVAVAGPDELNIPVLGFLLATDVAAVDHHRGTVTLIANAVNFNDTEVGVDEAWHDAVRRLDAMTADLMKPATIVSMTAASHISAT
;
A
#
# COMPACT_ATOMS: atom_id res chain seq x y z
N MET A 1 -4.69 7.25 14.29
CA MET A 1 -3.24 7.02 14.08
C MET A 1 -2.59 6.78 15.43
N ARG A 2 -1.48 6.04 15.48
CA ARG A 2 -0.71 5.78 16.71
C ARG A 2 0.78 5.76 16.37
N THR A 3 1.60 6.50 17.12
CA THR A 3 3.05 6.48 16.96
C THR A 3 3.69 5.64 18.05
N VAL A 4 4.63 4.78 17.67
CA VAL A 4 5.42 3.95 18.59
C VAL A 4 6.91 4.21 18.37
N MET A 5 7.69 4.11 19.45
CA MET A 5 9.15 4.03 19.36
C MET A 5 9.52 2.69 18.77
N ALA A 6 10.42 2.69 17.79
CA ALA A 6 10.77 1.52 17.00
C ALA A 6 12.26 1.56 16.61
N ASP A 7 13.12 2.04 17.50
CA ASP A 7 14.57 2.22 17.26
C ASP A 7 15.29 0.91 16.86
N HIS A 8 14.67 -0.24 17.17
CA HIS A 8 15.18 -1.57 16.82
C HIS A 8 14.63 -2.12 15.51
N HIS A 9 13.75 -1.40 14.81
CA HIS A 9 13.15 -1.83 13.57
C HIS A 9 13.72 -1.07 12.36
N THR A 10 14.14 -1.81 11.35
CA THR A 10 14.32 -1.28 9.99
C THR A 10 12.99 -1.31 9.23
N ALA A 11 12.87 -0.54 8.15
CA ALA A 11 11.66 -0.57 7.30
C ALA A 11 11.35 -1.98 6.78
N LEU A 12 12.38 -2.75 6.43
CA LEU A 12 12.21 -4.15 6.02
C LEU A 12 11.67 -5.02 7.17
N SER A 13 12.19 -4.87 8.39
CA SER A 13 11.66 -5.63 9.53
C SER A 13 10.20 -5.26 9.86
N VAL A 14 9.82 -3.99 9.68
CA VAL A 14 8.43 -3.54 9.80
C VAL A 14 7.56 -4.19 8.73
N TYR A 15 8.05 -4.26 7.48
CA TYR A 15 7.36 -4.96 6.39
C TYR A 15 7.20 -6.45 6.68
N ASP A 16 8.25 -7.15 7.10
CA ASP A 16 8.19 -8.58 7.39
C ASP A 16 7.16 -8.89 8.48
N VAL A 17 7.14 -8.08 9.54
CA VAL A 17 6.21 -8.23 10.66
C VAL A 17 4.78 -7.87 10.27
N LEU A 18 4.58 -6.68 9.69
CA LEU A 18 3.23 -6.16 9.45
C LEU A 18 2.60 -6.68 8.17
N ALA A 19 3.36 -6.88 7.10
CA ALA A 19 2.87 -7.30 5.79
C ALA A 19 3.09 -8.80 5.53
N ALA A 20 4.15 -9.40 6.08
CA ALA A 20 4.51 -10.82 5.94
C ALA A 20 4.42 -11.33 4.48
N HIS A 21 4.87 -10.52 3.52
CA HIS A 21 4.84 -10.81 2.08
C HIS A 21 3.45 -11.18 1.51
N ARG A 22 2.36 -10.82 2.21
CA ARG A 22 1.01 -11.15 1.75
C ARG A 22 0.67 -10.35 0.48
N PRO A 23 -0.18 -10.89 -0.41
CA PRO A 23 -0.72 -10.13 -1.54
C PRO A 23 -1.40 -8.83 -1.07
N GLY A 24 -1.31 -7.78 -1.89
CA GLY A 24 -1.90 -6.47 -1.56
C GLY A 24 -1.14 -5.67 -0.51
N THR A 25 0.15 -5.98 -0.31
CA THR A 25 1.07 -5.23 0.55
C THR A 25 2.19 -4.60 -0.27
N PHE A 26 2.85 -3.59 0.28
CA PHE A 26 3.97 -2.92 -0.39
C PHE A 26 4.97 -2.36 0.61
N LEU A 27 6.19 -2.10 0.13
CA LEU A 27 7.22 -1.31 0.79
C LEU A 27 7.69 -0.25 -0.21
N LEU A 28 7.61 1.02 0.18
CA LEU A 28 8.13 2.15 -0.58
C LEU A 28 9.25 2.80 0.21
N GLU A 29 10.46 2.78 -0.36
CA GLU A 29 11.62 3.49 0.17
C GLU A 29 12.11 4.46 -0.89
N SER A 30 12.48 5.67 -0.47
CA SER A 30 13.13 6.63 -1.35
C SER A 30 14.60 6.76 -0.95
N ALA A 31 15.48 6.60 -1.94
CA ALA A 31 16.87 6.99 -1.83
C ALA A 31 17.04 8.28 -2.65
N GLU A 32 17.54 9.35 -2.02
CA GLU A 32 17.97 10.53 -2.79
C GLU A 32 19.31 10.22 -3.47
N HIS A 33 19.45 10.64 -4.73
CA HIS A 33 20.65 10.43 -5.54
C HIS A 33 21.91 10.95 -4.81
N GLY A 34 22.70 10.03 -4.25
CA GLY A 34 24.01 10.32 -3.68
C GLY A 34 24.04 10.83 -2.23
N GLN A 35 22.92 10.86 -1.49
CA GLN A 35 22.89 11.18 -0.05
C GLN A 35 22.16 10.10 0.77
N SER A 36 22.16 10.24 2.10
CA SER A 36 21.56 9.26 3.04
C SER A 36 20.10 8.95 2.70
N TRP A 37 19.60 7.80 3.18
CA TRP A 37 18.19 7.40 3.04
C TRP A 37 17.23 8.56 3.31
N SER A 38 16.15 8.65 2.51
CA SER A 38 15.09 9.61 2.76
C SER A 38 14.51 9.42 4.16
N ARG A 39 13.97 10.48 4.77
CA ARG A 39 13.44 10.43 6.14
C ARG A 39 12.35 9.35 6.34
N TRP A 40 11.63 8.99 5.29
CA TRP A 40 10.44 8.15 5.39
C TRP A 40 10.53 6.88 4.54
N SER A 41 10.15 5.75 5.13
CA SER A 41 9.72 4.56 4.38
C SER A 41 8.25 4.27 4.68
N PHE A 42 7.51 3.75 3.71
CA PHE A 42 6.09 3.47 3.85
C PHE A 42 5.78 1.99 3.58
N ILE A 43 5.05 1.37 4.50
CA ILE A 43 4.61 -0.01 4.40
C ILE A 43 3.10 -0.01 4.28
N GLY A 44 2.56 -0.65 3.24
CA GLY A 44 1.15 -1.02 3.17
C GLY A 44 0.94 -2.37 3.82
N ALA A 45 0.46 -2.40 5.06
CA ALA A 45 0.27 -3.63 5.82
C ALA A 45 -0.99 -4.40 5.40
N ARG A 46 -2.00 -3.66 4.93
CA ARG A 46 -3.25 -4.21 4.42
C ARG A 46 -3.91 -3.24 3.44
N SER A 47 -4.35 -3.82 2.33
CA SER A 47 -5.20 -3.17 1.35
C SER A 47 -6.52 -3.92 1.28
N ARG A 48 -7.65 -3.21 1.41
CA ARG A 48 -8.97 -3.86 1.42
C ARG A 48 -9.48 -4.21 0.03
N THR A 49 -9.07 -3.42 -0.95
CA THR A 49 -9.44 -3.64 -2.35
C THR A 49 -8.33 -3.16 -3.27
N MET A 50 -8.40 -3.60 -4.53
CA MET A 50 -7.56 -3.16 -5.63
C MET A 50 -8.45 -2.73 -6.79
N LEU A 51 -8.21 -1.53 -7.33
CA LEU A 51 -8.70 -1.13 -8.64
C LEU A 51 -7.76 -1.71 -9.70
N THR A 52 -8.29 -2.44 -10.65
CA THR A 52 -7.55 -3.06 -11.74
C THR A 52 -8.37 -3.04 -13.02
N ALA A 53 -7.86 -3.63 -14.10
CA ALA A 53 -8.61 -3.83 -15.33
C ALA A 53 -8.55 -5.28 -15.82
N GLU A 54 -9.56 -5.67 -16.57
CA GLU A 54 -9.61 -6.88 -17.40
C GLU A 54 -9.79 -6.42 -18.86
N GLY A 55 -8.70 -6.48 -19.63
CA GLY A 55 -8.61 -5.75 -20.89
C GLY A 55 -8.85 -4.25 -20.68
N ASP A 56 -9.86 -3.70 -21.35
CA ASP A 56 -10.28 -2.30 -21.23
C ASP A 56 -11.34 -2.06 -20.15
N THR A 57 -11.75 -3.10 -19.42
CA THR A 57 -12.85 -2.99 -18.44
C THR A 57 -12.29 -2.80 -17.03
N PRO A 58 -12.48 -1.63 -16.39
CA PRO A 58 -12.07 -1.43 -15.01
C PRO A 58 -12.91 -2.29 -14.06
N ARG A 59 -12.28 -2.81 -13.01
CA ARG A 59 -12.94 -3.60 -11.96
C ARG A 59 -12.26 -3.44 -10.61
N TRP A 60 -13.05 -3.58 -9.55
CA TRP A 60 -12.53 -3.77 -8.20
C TRP A 60 -12.30 -5.25 -7.90
N VAL A 61 -11.32 -5.53 -7.05
CA VAL A 61 -11.07 -6.86 -6.46
C VAL A 61 -11.01 -6.70 -4.93
N GLY A 62 -11.74 -7.52 -4.18
CA GLY A 62 -11.80 -7.44 -2.71
C GLY A 62 -13.01 -6.65 -2.19
N ASP A 63 -12.86 -5.99 -1.04
CA ASP A 63 -13.93 -5.26 -0.36
C ASP A 63 -14.17 -3.89 -1.03
N VAL A 64 -15.12 -3.84 -1.95
CA VAL A 64 -15.39 -2.64 -2.77
C VAL A 64 -16.12 -1.55 -1.96
N PRO A 65 -15.65 -0.29 -1.97
CA PRO A 65 -16.44 0.82 -1.46
C PRO A 65 -17.74 0.99 -2.26
N ALA A 66 -18.86 1.13 -1.55
CA ALA A 66 -20.16 1.40 -2.16
C ALA A 66 -20.10 2.69 -2.98
N ASN A 67 -20.96 2.75 -4.01
CA ASN A 67 -21.22 3.93 -4.82
C ASN A 67 -20.03 4.48 -5.63
N ILE A 68 -18.89 3.78 -5.71
CA ILE A 68 -17.82 4.11 -6.66
C ILE A 68 -18.05 3.34 -7.96
N ALA A 69 -18.90 3.89 -8.82
CA ALA A 69 -19.13 3.36 -10.16
C ALA A 69 -17.85 3.40 -11.00
N LEU A 70 -17.56 2.30 -11.70
CA LEU A 70 -16.44 2.20 -12.63
C LEU A 70 -17.00 2.31 -14.05
N GLU A 71 -16.91 3.50 -14.62
CA GLU A 71 -17.36 3.79 -15.98
C GLU A 71 -16.18 4.26 -16.85
N GLY A 72 -16.33 4.09 -18.16
CA GLY A 72 -15.33 4.52 -19.13
C GLY A 72 -14.08 3.65 -19.14
N SER A 73 -12.95 4.26 -19.48
CA SER A 73 -11.64 3.60 -19.52
C SER A 73 -11.11 3.32 -18.11
N PRO A 74 -10.08 2.46 -17.97
CA PRO A 74 -9.40 2.26 -16.70
C PRO A 74 -8.87 3.55 -16.06
N LEU A 75 -8.44 4.54 -16.86
CA LEU A 75 -8.01 5.85 -16.33
C LEU A 75 -9.17 6.70 -15.82
N ASP A 76 -10.34 6.64 -16.47
CA ASP A 76 -11.56 7.34 -16.02
C ASP A 76 -12.04 6.77 -14.68
N ALA A 77 -12.03 5.44 -14.55
CA ALA A 77 -12.28 4.73 -13.31
C ALA A 77 -11.30 5.12 -12.20
N LEU A 78 -10.00 5.19 -12.49
CA LEU A 78 -9.00 5.65 -11.51
C LEU A 78 -9.26 7.09 -11.06
N GLN A 79 -9.57 7.99 -11.99
CA GLN A 79 -9.91 9.38 -11.66
C GLN A 79 -11.16 9.45 -10.77
N THR A 80 -12.18 8.66 -11.06
CA THR A 80 -13.42 8.58 -10.27
C THR A 80 -13.14 8.08 -8.86
N ALA A 81 -12.35 7.02 -8.73
CA ALA A 81 -11.95 6.47 -7.43
C ALA A 81 -11.13 7.48 -6.59
N ILE A 82 -10.18 8.20 -7.21
CA ILE A 82 -9.40 9.24 -6.53
C ILE A 82 -10.30 10.35 -5.98
N LYS A 83 -11.27 10.83 -6.79
CA LYS A 83 -12.22 11.87 -6.37
C LYS A 83 -13.12 11.40 -5.22
N ALA A 84 -13.65 10.18 -5.33
CA ALA A 84 -14.56 9.62 -4.32
C ALA A 84 -13.87 9.34 -2.98
N LEU A 85 -12.59 8.97 -3.00
CA LEU A 85 -11.81 8.61 -1.80
C LEU A 85 -10.95 9.76 -1.26
N GLN A 86 -11.08 10.96 -1.82
CA GLN A 86 -10.30 12.11 -1.41
C GLN A 86 -10.64 12.51 0.03
N SER A 87 -9.62 12.65 0.86
CA SER A 87 -9.74 13.12 2.24
C SER A 87 -8.91 14.39 2.48
N PRO A 88 -9.29 15.24 3.45
CA PRO A 88 -8.50 16.42 3.80
C PRO A 88 -7.11 16.04 4.29
N ALA A 89 -6.09 16.81 3.88
CA ALA A 89 -4.75 16.68 4.46
C ALA A 89 -4.76 17.14 5.93
N ILE A 90 -4.20 16.32 6.82
CA ILE A 90 -4.10 16.63 8.24
C ILE A 90 -2.69 17.14 8.52
N ALA A 91 -2.56 18.33 9.10
CA ALA A 91 -1.26 18.90 9.42
C ALA A 91 -0.51 18.04 10.46
N GLY A 92 0.79 17.85 10.26
CA GLY A 92 1.65 17.11 11.18
C GLY A 92 1.64 15.59 11.02
N THR A 93 0.94 15.04 10.02
CA THR A 93 0.99 13.61 9.68
C THR A 93 2.16 13.29 8.75
N PRO A 94 2.54 12.01 8.61
CA PRO A 94 3.49 11.59 7.58
C PRO A 94 3.02 11.97 6.16
N PRO A 95 3.95 12.06 5.18
CA PRO A 95 3.60 12.45 3.80
C PRO A 95 2.62 11.52 3.10
N LEU A 96 2.64 10.23 3.44
CA LEU A 96 1.68 9.22 2.95
C LEU A 96 0.98 8.59 4.15
N THR A 97 -0.33 8.77 4.23
CA THR A 97 -1.19 8.21 5.29
C THR A 97 -2.12 7.12 4.78
N GLY A 98 -2.21 6.91 3.46
CA GLY A 98 -3.14 6.01 2.80
C GLY A 98 -3.43 6.49 1.37
N GLY A 99 -4.27 5.76 0.65
CA GLY A 99 -4.73 6.15 -0.68
C GLY A 99 -4.71 5.00 -1.68
N LEU A 100 -4.70 5.34 -2.97
CA LEU A 100 -4.51 4.40 -4.07
C LEU A 100 -3.03 4.32 -4.42
N ILE A 101 -2.39 3.18 -4.11
CA ILE A 101 -0.96 2.94 -4.32
C ILE A 101 -0.80 1.81 -5.31
N GLY A 102 0.00 2.01 -6.36
CA GLY A 102 0.20 0.98 -7.36
C GLY A 102 0.89 1.47 -8.60
N TYR A 103 0.47 0.95 -9.75
CA TYR A 103 1.15 1.19 -11.02
C TYR A 103 0.17 1.52 -12.16
N LEU A 104 0.71 2.25 -13.14
CA LEU A 104 0.19 2.35 -14.49
C LEU A 104 1.15 1.59 -15.40
N GLY A 105 0.61 0.65 -16.17
CA GLY A 105 1.33 -0.04 -17.23
C GLY A 105 1.64 0.92 -18.38
N TYR A 106 2.66 0.60 -19.17
CA TYR A 106 3.06 1.44 -20.32
C TYR A 106 1.88 1.68 -21.28
N ASP A 107 1.09 0.64 -21.55
CA ASP A 107 -0.05 0.68 -22.46
C ASP A 107 -1.19 1.60 -22.00
N ALA A 108 -1.16 2.13 -20.76
CA ALA A 108 -2.11 3.14 -20.31
C ALA A 108 -2.07 4.41 -21.18
N VAL A 109 -0.94 4.66 -21.87
CA VAL A 109 -0.78 5.78 -22.81
C VAL A 109 -1.83 5.80 -23.92
N ARG A 110 -2.38 4.63 -24.33
CA ARG A 110 -3.40 4.54 -25.39
C ARG A 110 -4.74 5.19 -25.03
N TYR A 111 -4.97 5.46 -23.75
CA TYR A 111 -6.15 6.20 -23.28
C TYR A 111 -5.93 7.71 -23.25
N LEU A 112 -4.67 8.16 -23.39
CA LEU A 112 -4.29 9.57 -23.37
C LEU A 112 -3.98 10.10 -24.78
N GLU A 113 -3.38 9.28 -25.62
CA GLU A 113 -2.95 9.63 -26.97
C GLU A 113 -3.33 8.54 -27.98
N PRO A 114 -3.59 8.87 -29.26
CA PRO A 114 -3.93 7.91 -30.29
C PRO A 114 -2.68 7.17 -30.79
N VAL A 115 -2.08 6.35 -29.92
CA VAL A 115 -0.89 5.55 -30.21
C VAL A 115 -1.26 4.07 -30.41
N ALA A 116 -0.64 3.44 -31.41
CA ALA A 116 -0.72 2.00 -31.56
C ALA A 116 0.26 1.34 -30.60
N VAL A 117 -0.24 0.47 -29.71
CA VAL A 117 0.61 -0.44 -28.93
C VAL A 117 1.11 -1.52 -29.87
N ALA A 118 2.43 -1.61 -30.03
CA ALA A 118 3.06 -2.53 -30.96
C ALA A 118 3.38 -3.87 -30.28
N GLY A 119 3.04 -4.97 -30.96
CA GLY A 119 3.34 -6.33 -30.51
C GLY A 119 2.19 -6.99 -29.72
N PRO A 120 2.25 -8.32 -29.55
CA PRO A 120 1.29 -9.04 -28.71
C PRO A 120 1.50 -8.73 -27.22
N ASP A 121 0.44 -8.85 -26.42
CA ASP A 121 0.54 -8.81 -24.95
C ASP A 121 1.17 -10.12 -24.43
N GLU A 122 2.48 -10.08 -24.19
CA GLU A 122 3.24 -11.23 -23.68
C GLU A 122 3.15 -11.38 -22.16
N LEU A 123 2.93 -10.28 -21.43
CA LEU A 123 2.98 -10.25 -19.98
C LEU A 123 1.62 -10.57 -19.35
N ASN A 124 0.52 -10.37 -20.07
CA ASN A 124 -0.84 -10.56 -19.59
C ASN A 124 -1.08 -9.85 -18.24
N ILE A 125 -0.53 -8.63 -18.11
CA ILE A 125 -0.67 -7.81 -16.91
C ILE A 125 -1.75 -6.74 -17.13
N PRO A 126 -2.57 -6.45 -16.12
CA PRO A 126 -3.52 -5.34 -16.21
C PRO A 126 -2.83 -4.01 -16.54
N VAL A 127 -3.53 -3.14 -17.26
CA VAL A 127 -3.01 -1.80 -17.63
C VAL A 127 -2.82 -0.88 -16.41
N LEU A 128 -3.47 -1.20 -15.29
CA LEU A 128 -3.25 -0.55 -14.00
C LEU A 128 -3.57 -1.53 -12.88
N GLY A 129 -2.96 -1.30 -11.72
CA GLY A 129 -3.31 -1.97 -10.48
C GLY A 129 -3.02 -1.05 -9.30
N PHE A 130 -4.07 -0.59 -8.61
CA PHE A 130 -3.98 0.34 -7.49
C PHE A 130 -4.66 -0.21 -6.25
N LEU A 131 -3.86 -0.46 -5.22
CA LEU A 131 -4.30 -0.90 -3.91
C LEU A 131 -4.90 0.27 -3.13
N LEU A 132 -6.11 0.10 -2.60
CA LEU A 132 -6.65 0.99 -1.58
C LEU A 132 -6.00 0.64 -0.23
N ALA A 133 -4.89 1.32 0.06
CA ALA A 133 -4.09 1.13 1.26
C ALA A 133 -4.80 1.75 2.47
N THR A 134 -5.49 0.91 3.24
CA THR A 134 -6.19 1.34 4.45
C THR A 134 -5.29 1.29 5.67
N ASP A 135 -4.37 0.33 5.74
CA ASP A 135 -3.46 0.15 6.86
C ASP A 135 -2.04 0.43 6.39
N VAL A 136 -1.46 1.51 6.91
CA VAL A 136 -0.15 2.02 6.51
C VAL A 136 0.71 2.20 7.75
N ALA A 137 1.98 1.81 7.66
CA ALA A 137 3.00 2.18 8.63
C ALA A 137 4.02 3.12 7.96
N ALA A 138 4.20 4.30 8.55
CA ALA A 138 5.19 5.27 8.13
C ALA A 138 6.36 5.25 9.10
N VAL A 139 7.53 4.84 8.62
CA VAL A 139 8.77 4.76 9.39
C VAL A 139 9.50 6.11 9.28
N ASP A 140 9.71 6.80 10.40
CA ASP A 140 10.50 8.02 10.48
C ASP A 140 11.93 7.66 10.94
N HIS A 141 12.86 7.55 9.98
CA HIS A 141 14.24 7.16 10.25
C HIS A 141 15.00 8.18 11.09
N HIS A 142 14.59 9.46 11.07
CA HIS A 142 15.23 10.50 11.88
C HIS A 142 14.84 10.40 13.35
N ARG A 143 13.60 10.00 13.63
CA ARG A 143 13.06 9.94 15.00
C ARG A 143 13.10 8.53 15.59
N GLY A 144 13.41 7.51 14.80
CA GLY A 144 13.34 6.11 15.22
C GLY A 144 11.91 5.67 15.56
N THR A 145 10.91 6.26 14.92
CA THR A 145 9.50 6.00 15.23
C THR A 145 8.76 5.39 14.07
N VAL A 146 7.74 4.58 14.36
CA VAL A 146 6.76 4.12 13.37
C VAL A 146 5.42 4.75 13.70
N THR A 147 4.83 5.46 12.73
CA THR A 147 3.45 5.95 12.81
C THR A 147 2.53 4.97 12.10
N LEU A 148 1.66 4.32 12.85
CA LEU A 148 0.63 3.42 12.36
C LEU A 148 -0.63 4.22 12.02
N ILE A 149 -1.12 4.02 10.80
CA ILE A 149 -2.33 4.62 10.27
C ILE A 149 -3.30 3.49 9.88
N ALA A 150 -4.52 3.55 10.42
CA ALA A 150 -5.64 2.74 9.99
C ALA A 150 -6.74 3.70 9.52
N ASN A 151 -6.93 3.78 8.21
CA ASN A 151 -7.95 4.63 7.60
C ASN A 151 -9.32 3.96 7.79
N ALA A 152 -10.29 4.73 8.28
CA ALA A 152 -11.69 4.39 8.26
C ALA A 152 -12.25 4.90 6.92
N VAL A 153 -12.46 3.97 5.98
CA VAL A 153 -13.12 4.29 4.70
C VAL A 153 -14.60 4.01 4.87
N ASN A 154 -15.44 4.96 4.46
CA ASN A 154 -16.90 4.82 4.51
C ASN A 154 -17.38 3.88 3.38
N PHE A 155 -17.20 2.57 3.57
CA PHE A 155 -17.51 1.57 2.54
C PHE A 155 -18.99 1.44 2.22
N ASN A 156 -19.90 1.91 3.07
CA ASN A 156 -21.35 1.81 2.82
C ASN A 156 -21.97 3.15 2.39
N ASP A 157 -21.18 4.22 2.38
CA ASP A 157 -21.60 5.58 2.03
C ASP A 157 -22.83 6.06 2.83
N THR A 158 -22.87 5.71 4.12
CA THR A 158 -23.94 6.15 5.02
C THR A 158 -23.41 7.10 6.09
N GLU A 159 -24.29 7.94 6.65
CA GLU A 159 -23.97 8.81 7.81
C GLU A 159 -23.97 8.03 9.14
N VAL A 160 -24.42 6.78 9.13
CA VAL A 160 -24.44 5.88 10.28
C VAL A 160 -23.23 4.94 10.25
N GLY A 161 -22.84 4.38 11.39
CA GLY A 161 -21.71 3.45 11.44
C GLY A 161 -20.36 4.08 11.79
N VAL A 162 -20.33 5.37 12.16
CA VAL A 162 -19.10 6.11 12.51
C VAL A 162 -18.38 5.44 13.68
N ASP A 163 -19.13 5.06 14.72
CA ASP A 163 -18.56 4.41 15.91
C ASP A 163 -18.00 3.02 15.56
N GLU A 164 -18.69 2.25 14.74
CA GLU A 164 -18.22 0.95 14.27
C GLU A 164 -16.95 1.07 13.43
N ALA A 165 -16.90 2.04 12.51
CA ALA A 165 -15.74 2.32 11.67
C ALA A 165 -14.55 2.80 12.51
N TRP A 166 -14.80 3.62 13.52
CA TRP A 166 -13.80 4.05 14.49
C TRP A 166 -13.26 2.87 15.30
N HIS A 167 -14.13 2.05 15.90
CA HIS A 167 -13.73 0.87 16.65
C HIS A 167 -12.96 -0.12 15.78
N ASP A 168 -13.33 -0.27 14.51
CA ASP A 168 -12.57 -1.10 13.56
C ASP A 168 -11.16 -0.56 13.30
N ALA A 169 -11.02 0.74 13.07
CA ALA A 169 -9.71 1.37 12.90
C ALA A 169 -8.84 1.22 14.15
N VAL A 170 -9.43 1.39 15.35
CA VAL A 170 -8.72 1.17 16.62
C VAL A 170 -8.26 -0.28 16.76
N ARG A 171 -9.12 -1.27 16.48
CA ARG A 171 -8.73 -2.70 16.52
C ARG A 171 -7.58 -3.01 15.57
N ARG A 172 -7.57 -2.43 14.37
CA ARG A 172 -6.46 -2.59 13.41
C ARG A 172 -5.16 -1.95 13.90
N LEU A 173 -5.24 -0.78 14.51
CA LEU A 173 -4.08 -0.15 15.17
C LEU A 173 -3.54 -1.01 16.31
N ASP A 174 -4.42 -1.58 17.13
CA ASP A 174 -4.04 -2.49 18.22
C ASP A 174 -3.35 -3.74 17.70
N ALA A 175 -3.88 -4.35 16.63
CA ALA A 175 -3.26 -5.50 15.99
C ALA A 175 -1.86 -5.18 15.45
N MET A 176 -1.71 -4.10 14.67
CA MET A 176 -0.39 -3.68 14.15
C MET A 176 0.59 -3.35 15.27
N THR A 177 0.12 -2.72 16.36
CA THR A 177 0.96 -2.44 17.53
C THR A 177 1.43 -3.73 18.18
N ALA A 178 0.52 -4.67 18.42
CA ALA A 178 0.83 -5.96 19.02
C ALA A 178 1.81 -6.77 18.15
N ASP A 179 1.68 -6.70 16.83
CA ASP A 179 2.59 -7.35 15.90
C ASP A 179 4.00 -6.76 15.98
N LEU A 180 4.16 -5.44 16.01
CA LEU A 180 5.47 -4.79 16.17
C LEU A 180 6.14 -5.08 17.52
N MET A 181 5.36 -5.37 18.56
CA MET A 181 5.92 -5.71 19.88
C MET A 181 6.41 -7.16 19.97
N LYS A 182 6.19 -8.00 18.94
CA LYS A 182 6.71 -9.37 18.91
C LYS A 182 8.22 -9.37 18.65
N PRO A 183 8.99 -10.30 19.25
CA PRO A 183 10.41 -10.44 18.96
C PRO A 183 10.65 -10.71 17.46
N ALA A 184 11.64 -10.04 16.89
CA ALA A 184 12.03 -10.29 15.50
C ALA A 184 12.55 -11.73 15.34
N THR A 185 12.08 -12.43 14.31
CA THR A 185 12.58 -13.76 13.95
C THR A 185 13.99 -13.64 13.38
N ILE A 186 14.99 -14.22 14.05
CA ILE A 186 16.36 -14.27 13.56
C ILE A 186 16.50 -15.50 12.66
N VAL A 187 16.87 -15.30 11.39
CA VAL A 187 17.17 -16.40 10.47
C VAL A 187 18.65 -16.76 10.58
N SER A 188 18.94 -18.00 10.98
CA SER A 188 20.30 -18.54 10.97
C SER A 188 20.70 -18.93 9.55
N MET A 189 21.80 -18.37 9.03
CA MET A 189 22.39 -18.80 7.77
C MET A 189 23.47 -19.86 8.04
N THR A 190 23.30 -21.07 7.53
CA THR A 190 24.36 -22.09 7.52
C THR A 190 25.23 -21.89 6.28
N ALA A 191 26.54 -21.73 6.44
CA ALA A 191 27.46 -21.62 5.32
C ALA A 191 27.48 -22.93 4.51
N ALA A 192 27.25 -22.85 3.20
CA ALA A 192 27.45 -23.98 2.30
C ALA A 192 28.96 -24.22 2.12
N SER A 193 29.48 -25.26 2.76
CA SER A 193 30.86 -25.69 2.56
C SER A 193 31.00 -26.40 1.22
N HIS A 194 31.38 -25.67 0.17
CA HIS A 194 31.93 -26.26 -1.05
C HIS A 194 33.40 -26.63 -0.79
N ILE A 195 33.63 -27.85 -0.32
CA ILE A 195 34.94 -28.49 -0.45
C ILE A 195 34.91 -29.25 -1.77
N SER A 196 35.46 -28.66 -2.84
CA SER A 196 35.86 -29.42 -4.02
C SER A 196 37.13 -30.21 -3.67
N ALA A 197 36.99 -31.52 -3.54
CA ALA A 197 38.14 -32.42 -3.60
C ALA A 197 38.52 -32.64 -5.08
N THR A 198 39.74 -32.24 -5.42
CA THR A 198 40.48 -32.62 -6.63
C THR A 198 40.82 -34.11 -6.62
#